data_AF-A0A8S3IWP0-F1
#
_entry.id   AF-A0A8S3IWP0-F1
#
_cell.length_a   1.000
_cell.length_b   1.000
_cell.length_c   1.000
_cell.angle_alpha   90.00
_cell.angle_beta   90.00
_cell.angle_gamma   90.00
#
_symmetry.space_group_name_H-M   'P 1'
#
loop_
_entity.id
_entity.type
_entity.pdbx_description
1 polymer ?
#
loop_
_entity_poly.entity_id
_entity_poly.type
_entity_poly.pdbx_seq_one_letter_code
_entity_poly.pdbx_strand_id
1 'polypeptide(L)'
;DGDHENRLKILSESYERDVLQLIEIEKEFINQIELGVQMYSRPLKHYLISSNEHAKLFQNIEKILAISRYQLNRLKSLSERTIISHIGKIFHEKVQLICEAFNHYIGGYSDACLQLKQLTKCASFQRFIHGNNSNLTIEQFLNIPLTHIDNLVNQLDTLCCTCENANDANYLLHVLKELRQCSLHVSSIESSTSQHHCTTTMSLNSANGISSSSSM
;
A
#
# COMPACT_ATOMS: atom_id res chain seq x y z
N ASP A 1 -32.60 21.31 -24.30
CA ASP A 1 -31.15 21.45 -24.54
C ASP A 1 -30.31 21.89 -23.35
N GLY A 2 -30.69 22.87 -22.53
CA GLY A 2 -29.82 23.31 -21.41
C GLY A 2 -29.55 22.28 -20.30
N ASP A 3 -30.46 21.33 -20.05
CA ASP A 3 -30.29 20.33 -18.99
C ASP A 3 -29.29 19.21 -19.36
N HIS A 4 -29.22 18.84 -20.65
CA HIS A 4 -28.28 17.83 -21.14
C HIS A 4 -26.84 18.37 -21.16
N GLU A 5 -26.65 19.62 -21.59
CA GLU A 5 -25.34 20.28 -21.63
C GLU A 5 -24.77 20.51 -20.22
N ASN A 6 -25.64 20.89 -19.26
CA ASN A 6 -25.23 21.03 -17.87
C ASN A 6 -24.83 19.67 -17.24
N ARG A 7 -25.54 18.58 -17.57
CA ARG A 7 -25.20 17.23 -17.10
C ARG A 7 -23.87 16.74 -17.65
N LEU A 8 -23.59 16.93 -18.94
CA LEU A 8 -22.30 16.59 -19.54
C LEU A 8 -21.14 17.36 -18.90
N LYS A 9 -21.34 18.65 -18.61
CA LYS A 9 -20.33 19.47 -17.94
C LYS A 9 -20.02 18.98 -16.52
N ILE A 10 -21.04 18.63 -15.73
CA ILE A 10 -20.87 18.09 -14.37
C ILE A 10 -20.14 16.74 -14.39
N LEU A 11 -20.46 15.87 -15.36
CA LEU A 11 -19.79 14.57 -15.52
C LEU A 11 -18.32 14.74 -15.90
N SER A 12 -18.02 15.64 -16.84
CA SER A 12 -16.65 15.99 -17.22
C SER A 12 -15.86 16.52 -16.02
N GLU A 13 -16.40 17.46 -15.25
CA GLU A 13 -15.75 18.00 -14.05
C GLU A 13 -15.54 16.94 -12.96
N SER A 14 -16.44 15.95 -12.85
CA SER A 14 -16.26 14.83 -11.91
C SER A 14 -15.13 13.91 -12.33
N TYR A 15 -15.08 13.55 -13.62
CA TYR A 15 -14.04 12.68 -14.15
C TYR A 15 -12.64 13.30 -14.00
N GLU A 16 -12.50 14.61 -14.27
CA GLU A 16 -11.23 15.31 -14.07
C GLU A 16 -10.75 15.23 -12.61
N ARG A 17 -11.66 15.46 -11.63
CA ARG A 17 -11.34 15.29 -10.21
C ARG A 17 -10.91 13.86 -9.88
N ASP A 18 -11.59 12.87 -10.43
CA ASP A 18 -11.29 11.46 -10.19
C ASP A 18 -9.91 11.08 -10.78
N VAL A 19 -9.52 11.66 -11.92
CA VAL A 19 -8.18 11.46 -12.49
C VAL A 19 -7.12 12.09 -11.59
N LEU A 20 -7.34 13.31 -11.11
CA LEU A 20 -6.41 13.98 -10.19
C LEU A 20 -6.27 13.21 -8.87
N GLN A 21 -7.37 12.67 -8.35
CA GLN A 21 -7.36 11.85 -7.14
C GLN A 21 -6.52 10.57 -7.32
N LEU A 22 -6.56 9.93 -8.50
CA LEU A 22 -5.69 8.78 -8.81
C LEU A 22 -4.20 9.16 -8.73
N ILE A 23 -3.84 10.35 -9.18
CA ILE A 23 -2.46 10.88 -9.11
C ILE A 23 -2.06 11.15 -7.66
N GLU A 24 -2.96 11.70 -6.84
CA GLU A 24 -2.68 11.94 -5.42
C GLU A 24 -2.49 10.63 -4.65
N ILE A 25 -3.28 9.58 -4.96
CA ILE A 25 -3.07 8.23 -4.40
C ILE A 25 -1.66 7.73 -4.69
N GLU A 26 -1.17 7.90 -5.92
CA GLU A 26 0.19 7.48 -6.30
C GLU A 26 1.29 8.30 -5.59
N LYS A 27 1.09 9.62 -5.47
CA LYS A 27 2.03 10.51 -4.76
C LYS A 27 2.13 10.13 -3.28
N GLU A 28 1.00 9.93 -2.63
CA GLU A 28 0.95 9.57 -1.22
C GLU A 28 1.63 8.22 -0.97
N PHE A 29 1.34 7.23 -1.81
CA PHE A 29 2.03 5.95 -1.76
C PHE A 29 3.55 6.08 -1.87
N ILE A 30 4.05 6.84 -2.84
CA ILE A 30 5.49 7.06 -3.03
C ILE A 30 6.11 7.72 -1.79
N ASN A 31 5.44 8.71 -1.19
CA ASN A 31 5.94 9.38 0.00
C ASN A 31 6.05 8.41 1.19
N GLN A 32 5.01 7.63 1.46
CA GLN A 32 5.01 6.71 2.60
C GLN A 32 5.99 5.55 2.40
N ILE A 33 6.04 4.97 1.19
CA ILE A 33 6.93 3.83 0.89
C ILE A 33 8.40 4.28 0.90
N GLU A 34 8.71 5.49 0.40
CA GLU A 34 10.06 6.05 0.46
C GLU A 34 10.51 6.27 1.90
N LEU A 35 9.65 6.85 2.74
CA LEU A 35 9.92 7.07 4.15
C LEU A 35 10.29 5.73 4.83
N GLY A 36 9.46 4.70 4.66
CA GLY A 36 9.73 3.40 5.25
C GLY A 36 10.97 2.68 4.68
N VAL A 37 11.27 2.85 3.38
CA VAL A 37 12.51 2.32 2.78
C VAL A 37 13.74 2.98 3.42
N GLN A 38 13.72 4.30 3.61
CA GLN A 38 14.81 5.04 4.22
C GLN A 38 14.97 4.73 5.71
N MET A 39 13.87 4.55 6.43
CA MET A 39 13.88 4.27 7.86
C MET A 39 14.19 2.82 8.22
N TYR A 40 13.69 1.86 7.45
CA TYR A 40 13.72 0.43 7.80
C TYR A 40 14.54 -0.38 6.82
N SER A 41 14.15 -0.40 5.54
CA SER A 41 14.72 -1.33 4.56
C SER A 41 16.23 -1.12 4.38
N ARG A 42 16.67 0.12 4.11
CA ARG A 42 18.10 0.41 3.84
C ARG A 42 18.98 0.26 5.08
N PRO A 43 18.62 0.79 6.27
CA PRO A 43 19.47 0.65 7.46
C PRO A 43 19.62 -0.81 7.91
N LEU A 44 18.57 -1.63 7.77
CA LEU A 44 18.62 -3.02 8.22
C LEU A 44 19.50 -3.92 7.32
N LYS A 45 19.64 -3.58 6.04
CA LYS A 45 20.31 -4.41 5.01
C LYS A 45 21.74 -4.84 5.33
N HIS A 46 22.49 -4.02 6.05
CA HIS A 46 23.93 -4.22 6.24
C HIS A 46 24.36 -4.37 7.71
N TYR A 47 23.45 -4.20 8.67
CA TYR A 47 23.85 -4.01 10.07
C TYR A 47 23.18 -4.96 11.07
N LEU A 48 21.89 -5.26 10.90
CA LEU A 48 21.11 -5.94 11.96
C LEU A 48 20.53 -7.29 11.57
N ILE A 49 20.38 -7.55 10.27
CA ILE A 49 19.79 -8.77 9.75
C ILE A 49 20.62 -9.29 8.58
N SER A 50 20.60 -10.60 8.38
CA SER A 50 21.25 -11.23 7.22
C SER A 50 20.57 -10.81 5.91
N SER A 51 21.28 -10.96 4.79
CA SER A 51 20.71 -10.67 3.47
C SER A 51 19.47 -11.51 3.16
N ASN A 52 19.40 -12.74 3.67
CA ASN A 52 18.24 -13.61 3.50
C ASN A 52 17.03 -13.13 4.33
N GLU A 53 17.25 -12.73 5.58
CA GLU A 53 16.18 -12.16 6.41
C GLU A 53 15.69 -10.82 5.84
N HIS A 54 16.60 -10.00 5.31
CA HIS A 54 16.27 -8.75 4.62
C HIS A 54 15.41 -9.02 3.38
N ALA A 55 15.83 -9.95 2.52
CA ALA A 55 15.09 -10.31 1.32
C ALA A 55 13.70 -10.88 1.64
N LYS A 56 13.55 -11.67 2.71
CA LYS A 56 12.24 -12.17 3.15
C LYS A 56 11.34 -11.06 3.70
N LEU A 57 11.91 -10.14 4.48
CA LEU A 57 11.15 -9.10 5.16
C LEU A 57 10.68 -8.00 4.18
N PHE A 58 11.56 -7.57 3.27
CA PHE A 58 11.29 -6.42 2.38
C PHE A 58 11.04 -6.82 0.92
N GLN A 59 11.33 -8.08 0.55
CA GLN A 59 11.04 -8.63 -0.77
C GLN A 59 11.52 -7.71 -1.91
N ASN A 60 10.62 -7.31 -2.79
CA ASN A 60 10.85 -6.41 -3.91
C ASN A 60 10.29 -4.99 -3.68
N ILE A 61 10.15 -4.52 -2.43
CA ILE A 61 9.54 -3.21 -2.10
C ILE A 61 10.22 -2.03 -2.80
N GLU A 62 11.55 -2.07 -2.95
CA GLU A 62 12.28 -1.02 -3.69
C GLU A 62 11.99 -1.06 -5.21
N LYS A 63 11.70 -2.25 -5.78
CA LYS A 63 11.26 -2.38 -7.19
C LYS A 63 9.88 -1.76 -7.36
N ILE A 64 8.95 -1.99 -6.42
CA ILE A 64 7.61 -1.37 -6.43
C ILE A 64 7.76 0.15 -6.40
N LEU A 65 8.53 0.70 -5.45
CA LEU A 65 8.78 2.14 -5.35
C LEU A 65 9.36 2.72 -6.66
N ALA A 66 10.29 2.01 -7.31
CA ALA A 66 10.88 2.45 -8.56
C ALA A 66 9.85 2.49 -9.72
N ILE A 67 8.97 1.49 -9.80
CA ILE A 67 7.89 1.44 -10.80
C ILE A 67 6.90 2.60 -10.59
N SER A 68 6.47 2.83 -9.35
CA SER A 68 5.56 3.91 -8.99
C SER A 68 6.14 5.29 -9.31
N ARG A 69 7.42 5.53 -8.98
CA ARG A 69 8.11 6.77 -9.36
C ARG A 69 8.17 6.97 -10.86
N TYR A 70 8.46 5.92 -11.61
CA TYR A 70 8.47 5.98 -13.06
C TYR A 70 7.09 6.39 -13.60
N GLN A 71 6.02 5.78 -13.08
CA GLN A 71 4.65 6.09 -13.48
C GLN A 71 4.29 7.54 -13.14
N LEU A 72 4.58 8.00 -11.93
CA LEU A 72 4.31 9.39 -11.52
C LEU A 72 5.12 10.40 -12.35
N ASN A 73 6.40 10.12 -12.61
CA ASN A 73 7.24 11.01 -13.43
C ASN A 73 6.75 11.07 -14.88
N ARG A 74 6.26 9.95 -15.42
CA ARG A 74 5.61 9.94 -16.72
C ARG A 74 4.38 10.84 -16.72
N LEU A 75 3.51 10.73 -15.72
CA LEU A 75 2.33 11.60 -15.60
C LEU A 75 2.72 13.07 -15.53
N LYS A 76 3.73 13.43 -14.73
CA LYS A 76 4.26 14.80 -14.61
C LYS A 76 4.84 15.37 -15.92
N SER A 77 5.28 14.51 -16.84
CA SER A 77 5.84 14.93 -18.14
C SER A 77 4.77 15.27 -19.19
N LEU A 78 3.51 14.94 -18.92
CA LEU A 78 2.38 15.13 -19.83
C LEU A 78 1.57 16.38 -19.42
N SER A 79 0.87 16.97 -20.39
CA SER A 79 -0.09 18.02 -20.07
C SER A 79 -1.32 17.42 -19.38
N GLU A 80 -1.94 18.19 -18.48
CA GLU A 80 -3.14 17.77 -17.73
C GLU A 80 -4.26 17.28 -18.66
N ARG A 81 -4.53 17.99 -19.75
CA ARG A 81 -5.48 17.56 -20.80
C ARG A 81 -5.15 16.18 -21.37
N THR A 82 -3.88 15.89 -21.61
CA THR A 82 -3.43 14.60 -22.14
C THR A 82 -3.66 13.48 -21.13
N ILE A 83 -3.35 13.76 -19.86
CA ILE A 83 -3.54 12.82 -18.76
C ILE A 83 -5.03 12.49 -18.61
N ILE A 84 -5.88 13.52 -18.47
CA ILE A 84 -7.33 13.35 -18.34
C ILE A 84 -7.87 12.53 -19.51
N SER A 85 -7.45 12.82 -20.75
CA SER A 85 -8.01 12.16 -21.93
C SER A 85 -7.54 10.70 -22.12
N HIS A 86 -6.45 10.28 -21.50
CA HIS A 86 -5.76 9.02 -21.81
C HIS A 86 -5.20 8.28 -20.57
N ILE A 87 -5.77 8.51 -19.39
CA ILE A 87 -5.25 7.96 -18.13
C ILE A 87 -5.22 6.42 -18.17
N GLY A 88 -6.25 5.80 -18.75
CA GLY A 88 -6.35 4.36 -18.93
C GLY A 88 -5.20 3.83 -19.76
N LYS A 89 -4.97 4.42 -20.94
CA LYS A 89 -3.86 4.05 -21.81
C LYS A 89 -2.49 4.21 -21.12
N ILE A 90 -2.29 5.30 -20.38
CA ILE A 90 -1.04 5.58 -19.67
C ILE A 90 -0.74 4.50 -18.62
N PHE A 91 -1.75 4.06 -17.85
CA PHE A 91 -1.58 2.95 -16.90
C PHE A 91 -1.44 1.60 -17.60
N HIS A 92 -2.20 1.36 -18.67
CA HIS A 92 -2.19 0.10 -19.41
C HIS A 92 -0.80 -0.30 -19.91
N GLU A 93 0.00 0.66 -20.39
CA GLU A 93 1.35 0.37 -20.90
C GLU A 93 2.29 -0.27 -19.87
N LYS A 94 2.03 -0.14 -18.57
CA LYS A 94 2.84 -0.71 -17.49
C LYS A 94 2.08 -1.63 -16.55
N VAL A 95 0.79 -1.91 -16.81
CA VAL A 95 -0.06 -2.69 -15.90
C VAL A 95 0.52 -4.06 -15.59
N GLN A 96 1.09 -4.76 -16.58
CA GLN A 96 1.69 -6.08 -16.38
C GLN A 96 2.90 -6.02 -15.44
N LEU A 97 3.77 -5.02 -15.60
CA LEU A 97 4.93 -4.82 -14.74
C LEU A 97 4.53 -4.45 -13.31
N ILE A 98 3.48 -3.61 -13.16
CA ILE A 98 2.90 -3.27 -11.87
C ILE A 98 2.36 -4.55 -11.20
N CYS A 99 1.50 -5.31 -11.90
CA CYS A 99 0.88 -6.51 -11.36
C CYS A 99 1.92 -7.57 -10.98
N GLU A 100 2.96 -7.80 -11.77
CA GLU A 100 4.05 -8.72 -11.43
C GLU A 100 4.74 -8.32 -10.12
N ALA A 101 5.06 -7.03 -9.97
CA ALA A 101 5.73 -6.54 -8.77
C ALA A 101 4.85 -6.65 -7.52
N PHE A 102 3.57 -6.26 -7.61
CA PHE A 102 2.63 -6.38 -6.49
C PHE A 102 2.32 -7.83 -6.15
N ASN A 103 2.05 -8.70 -7.13
CA ASN A 103 1.79 -10.12 -6.88
C ASN A 103 2.97 -10.82 -6.19
N HIS A 104 4.21 -10.50 -6.58
CA HIS A 104 5.40 -11.02 -5.89
C HIS A 104 5.41 -10.60 -4.42
N TYR A 105 5.19 -9.31 -4.14
CA TYR A 105 5.19 -8.78 -2.77
C TYR A 105 4.06 -9.37 -1.91
N ILE A 106 2.84 -9.40 -2.47
CA ILE A 106 1.65 -9.93 -1.82
C ILE A 106 1.87 -11.41 -1.50
N GLY A 107 2.35 -12.20 -2.46
CA GLY A 107 2.61 -13.64 -2.27
C GLY A 107 3.60 -13.95 -1.15
N GLY A 108 4.61 -13.11 -0.93
CA GLY A 108 5.57 -13.29 0.17
C GLY A 108 5.20 -12.57 1.47
N TYR A 109 4.06 -11.87 1.54
CA TYR A 109 3.70 -11.02 2.68
C TYR A 109 3.58 -11.81 3.99
N SER A 110 2.96 -13.00 3.96
CA SER A 110 2.82 -13.84 5.16
C SER A 110 4.18 -14.26 5.73
N ASP A 111 5.13 -14.61 4.85
CA ASP A 111 6.50 -14.94 5.24
C ASP A 111 7.24 -13.72 5.80
N ALA A 112 7.01 -12.53 5.24
CA ALA A 112 7.55 -11.28 5.78
C ALA A 112 7.02 -11.01 7.19
N CYS A 113 5.72 -11.23 7.45
CA CYS A 113 5.13 -11.11 8.79
C CYS A 113 5.73 -12.12 9.78
N LEU A 114 5.94 -13.37 9.35
CA LEU A 114 6.61 -14.39 10.18
C LEU A 114 8.06 -14.01 10.48
N GLN A 115 8.79 -13.52 9.47
CA GLN A 115 10.16 -13.05 9.62
C GLN A 115 10.22 -11.86 10.59
N LEU A 116 9.28 -10.92 10.52
CA LEU A 116 9.18 -9.82 11.47
C LEU A 116 8.98 -10.33 12.89
N LYS A 117 8.04 -11.27 13.11
CA LYS A 117 7.81 -11.89 14.42
C LYS A 117 9.04 -12.63 14.98
N GLN A 118 9.92 -13.13 14.11
CA GLN A 118 11.17 -13.74 14.53
C GLN A 118 12.20 -12.67 14.92
N LEU A 119 12.35 -11.64 14.10
CA LEU A 119 13.30 -10.55 14.34
C LEU A 119 12.95 -9.72 15.58
N THR A 120 11.66 -9.57 15.90
CA THR A 120 11.23 -8.88 17.13
C THR A 120 11.62 -9.62 18.40
N LYS A 121 12.10 -10.87 18.34
CA LYS A 121 12.70 -11.56 19.51
C LYS A 121 14.14 -11.13 19.76
N CYS A 122 14.78 -10.49 18.79
CA CYS A 122 16.16 -10.02 18.90
C CYS A 122 16.21 -8.63 19.54
N ALA A 123 16.94 -8.49 20.65
CA ALA A 123 17.01 -7.24 21.41
C ALA A 123 17.63 -6.08 20.59
N SER A 124 18.61 -6.36 19.74
CA SER A 124 19.23 -5.33 18.88
C SER A 124 18.24 -4.81 17.83
N PHE A 125 17.45 -5.70 17.23
CA PHE A 125 16.39 -5.33 16.31
C PHE A 125 15.31 -4.51 17.01
N GLN A 126 14.82 -4.95 18.18
CA GLN A 126 13.85 -4.17 18.95
C GLN A 126 14.39 -2.79 19.29
N ARG A 127 15.63 -2.67 19.75
CA ARG A 127 16.24 -1.37 20.08
C ARG A 127 16.29 -0.45 18.86
N PHE A 128 16.58 -0.99 17.68
CA PHE A 128 16.53 -0.22 16.43
C PHE A 128 15.11 0.28 16.12
N ILE A 129 14.10 -0.60 16.19
CA ILE A 129 12.71 -0.22 15.94
C ILE A 129 12.23 0.86 16.92
N HIS A 130 12.50 0.71 18.22
CA HIS A 130 12.11 1.70 19.23
C HIS A 130 12.94 3.00 19.14
N GLY A 131 14.14 2.95 18.57
CA GLY A 131 14.97 4.14 18.35
C GLY A 131 14.46 5.04 17.22
N ASN A 132 13.62 4.51 16.32
CA ASN A 132 12.94 5.26 15.29
C ASN A 132 11.64 5.88 15.87
N ASN A 133 11.71 7.14 16.32
CA ASN A 133 10.58 7.92 16.87
C ASN A 133 9.56 8.38 15.79
N SER A 134 9.32 7.56 14.77
CA SER A 134 8.38 7.88 13.70
C SER A 134 6.97 7.40 14.04
N ASN A 135 5.97 8.08 13.49
CA ASN A 135 4.59 7.63 13.57
C ASN A 135 4.31 6.40 12.68
N LEU A 136 5.17 6.12 11.70
CA LEU A 136 5.06 4.96 10.81
C LEU A 136 5.82 3.78 11.42
N THR A 137 5.12 2.74 11.88
CA THR A 137 5.76 1.51 12.37
C THR A 137 6.22 0.62 11.21
N ILE A 138 7.08 -0.37 11.50
CA ILE A 138 7.53 -1.31 10.47
C ILE A 138 6.39 -2.20 9.97
N GLU A 139 5.45 -2.59 10.84
CA GLU A 139 4.24 -3.33 10.47
C GLU A 139 3.38 -2.51 9.50
N GLN A 140 3.14 -1.23 9.82
CA GLN A 140 2.41 -0.33 8.93
C GLN A 140 3.13 -0.16 7.60
N PHE A 141 4.45 0.01 7.64
CA PHE A 141 5.26 0.13 6.42
C PHE A 141 5.11 -1.09 5.50
N LEU A 142 5.18 -2.30 6.05
CA LEU A 142 5.03 -3.52 5.25
C LEU A 142 3.63 -3.66 4.65
N ASN A 143 2.61 -3.06 5.27
CA ASN A 143 1.23 -3.11 4.81
C ASN A 143 0.90 -2.07 3.72
N ILE A 144 1.72 -1.01 3.55
CA ILE A 144 1.46 0.08 2.60
C ILE A 144 1.20 -0.44 1.16
N PRO A 145 2.00 -1.38 0.59
CA PRO A 145 1.72 -1.90 -0.75
C PRO A 145 0.36 -2.62 -0.89
N LEU A 146 -0.09 -3.29 0.17
CA LEU A 146 -1.38 -3.99 0.18
C LEU A 146 -2.51 -2.97 0.14
N THR A 147 -2.49 -2.00 1.06
CA THR A 147 -3.50 -0.93 1.11
C THR A 147 -3.52 -0.10 -0.18
N HIS A 148 -2.36 0.15 -0.78
CA HIS A 148 -2.29 0.93 -2.01
C HIS A 148 -2.96 0.23 -3.20
N ILE A 149 -2.87 -1.10 -3.31
CA ILE A 149 -3.51 -1.81 -4.43
C ILE A 149 -5.03 -1.68 -4.37
N ASP A 150 -5.60 -1.73 -3.16
CA ASP A 150 -7.04 -1.55 -2.95
C ASP A 150 -7.46 -0.11 -3.27
N ASN A 151 -6.67 0.88 -2.84
CA ASN A 151 -6.93 2.29 -3.17
C ASN A 151 -6.92 2.54 -4.68
N LEU A 152 -5.96 1.94 -5.41
CA LEU A 152 -5.92 2.02 -6.87
C LEU A 152 -7.15 1.38 -7.51
N VAL A 153 -7.53 0.17 -7.08
CA VAL A 153 -8.71 -0.55 -7.63
C VAL A 153 -9.98 0.24 -7.40
N ASN A 154 -10.18 0.80 -6.20
CA ASN A 154 -11.37 1.59 -5.87
C ASN A 154 -11.46 2.86 -6.72
N GLN A 155 -10.33 3.55 -6.91
CA GLN A 155 -10.30 4.76 -7.73
C GLN A 155 -10.49 4.47 -9.22
N LEU A 156 -9.91 3.37 -9.72
CA LEU A 156 -10.08 2.94 -11.11
C LEU A 156 -11.51 2.47 -11.40
N ASP A 157 -12.18 1.84 -10.43
CA ASP A 157 -13.59 1.46 -10.55
C ASP A 157 -14.48 2.71 -10.68
N THR A 158 -14.20 3.73 -9.87
CA THR A 158 -14.86 5.04 -9.96
C THR A 158 -14.66 5.67 -11.35
N LEU A 159 -13.42 5.68 -11.85
CA LEU A 159 -13.09 6.19 -13.19
C LEU A 159 -13.77 5.42 -14.32
N CYS A 160 -13.91 4.09 -14.20
CA CYS A 160 -14.62 3.29 -15.19
C CYS A 160 -16.11 3.67 -15.28
N CYS A 161 -16.70 4.15 -14.18
CA CYS A 161 -18.10 4.57 -14.14
C CYS A 161 -18.32 5.98 -14.71
N THR A 162 -17.30 6.84 -14.69
CA THR A 162 -17.40 8.26 -15.10
C THR A 162 -16.72 8.56 -16.45
N CYS A 163 -15.97 7.61 -17.03
CA CYS A 163 -15.27 7.81 -18.29
C CYS A 163 -16.22 7.79 -19.51
N GLU A 164 -16.33 8.92 -20.21
CA GLU A 164 -17.10 9.03 -21.46
C GLU A 164 -16.28 8.70 -22.73
N ASN A 165 -14.94 8.71 -22.63
CA ASN A 165 -14.05 8.39 -23.75
C ASN A 165 -13.99 6.87 -23.96
N ALA A 166 -14.79 6.35 -24.89
CA ALA A 166 -14.87 4.92 -25.19
C ALA A 166 -13.51 4.26 -25.49
N ASN A 167 -12.55 4.98 -26.08
CA ASN A 167 -11.23 4.43 -26.36
C ASN A 167 -10.41 4.25 -25.07
N ASP A 168 -10.46 5.22 -24.16
CA ASP A 168 -9.73 5.14 -22.89
C ASP A 168 -10.42 4.22 -21.88
N ALA A 169 -11.76 4.16 -21.91
CA ALA A 169 -12.57 3.27 -21.09
C ALA A 169 -12.17 1.79 -21.24
N ASN A 170 -11.86 1.33 -22.46
CA ASN A 170 -11.38 -0.04 -22.67
C ASN A 170 -10.04 -0.31 -21.99
N TYR A 171 -9.12 0.67 -22.01
CA TYR A 171 -7.85 0.55 -21.29
C TYR A 171 -8.06 0.59 -19.78
N LEU A 172 -8.93 1.48 -19.27
CA LEU A 172 -9.28 1.56 -17.85
C LEU A 172 -9.86 0.23 -17.34
N LEU A 173 -10.82 -0.35 -18.07
CA LEU A 173 -11.43 -1.64 -17.71
C LEU A 173 -10.41 -2.77 -17.68
N HIS A 174 -9.49 -2.80 -18.65
CA HIS A 174 -8.40 -3.78 -18.64
C HIS A 174 -7.48 -3.58 -17.43
N VAL A 175 -7.06 -2.34 -17.15
CA VAL A 175 -6.20 -2.02 -16.01
C VAL A 175 -6.87 -2.41 -14.69
N LEU A 176 -8.14 -2.05 -14.53
CA LEU A 176 -8.95 -2.39 -13.37
C LEU A 176 -9.03 -3.92 -13.18
N LYS A 177 -9.28 -4.67 -14.25
CA LYS A 177 -9.37 -6.13 -14.19
C LYS A 177 -8.07 -6.77 -13.68
N GLU A 178 -6.93 -6.35 -14.22
CA GLU A 178 -5.62 -6.90 -13.82
C GLU A 178 -5.28 -6.53 -12.36
N LEU A 179 -5.47 -5.28 -11.96
CA LEU A 179 -5.19 -4.85 -10.58
C LEU A 179 -6.16 -5.44 -9.56
N ARG A 180 -7.43 -5.66 -9.93
CA ARG A 180 -8.41 -6.33 -9.08
C ARG A 180 -8.01 -7.78 -8.79
N GLN A 181 -7.33 -8.46 -9.71
CA GLN A 181 -6.78 -9.80 -9.43
C GLN A 181 -5.70 -9.75 -8.33
N CYS A 182 -4.82 -8.74 -8.35
CA CYS A 182 -3.85 -8.52 -7.28
C CYS A 182 -4.54 -8.27 -5.92
N SER A 183 -5.56 -7.41 -5.89
CA SER A 183 -6.34 -7.10 -4.67
C SER A 183 -7.04 -8.33 -4.09
N LEU A 184 -7.62 -9.20 -4.93
CA LEU A 184 -8.24 -10.45 -4.45
C LEU A 184 -7.24 -11.39 -3.77
N HIS A 185 -5.97 -11.42 -4.22
CA HIS A 185 -4.92 -12.17 -3.54
C HIS A 185 -4.64 -11.62 -2.13
N VAL A 186 -4.72 -10.29 -1.93
CA VAL A 186 -4.60 -9.66 -0.60
C VAL A 186 -5.67 -10.21 0.34
N SER A 187 -6.95 -10.16 -0.05
CA SER A 187 -8.06 -10.65 0.78
C SER A 187 -7.93 -12.15 1.13
N SER A 188 -7.39 -12.96 0.22
CA SER A 188 -7.11 -14.38 0.49
C SER A 188 -6.01 -14.59 1.54
N ILE A 189 -5.02 -13.70 1.61
CA ILE A 189 -3.96 -13.77 2.61
C ILE A 189 -4.48 -13.29 3.96
N GLU A 190 -5.22 -12.18 4.01
CA GLU A 190 -5.77 -11.62 5.25
C GLU A 190 -6.70 -12.59 5.97
N SER A 191 -7.54 -13.31 5.21
CA SER A 191 -8.40 -14.38 5.74
C SER A 191 -7.60 -15.56 6.30
N SER A 192 -6.44 -15.87 5.72
CA SER A 192 -5.53 -16.93 6.20
C SER A 192 -4.73 -16.49 7.44
N THR A 193 -4.32 -15.23 7.51
CA THR A 193 -3.55 -14.68 8.65
C THR A 193 -4.41 -14.34 9.86
N SER A 194 -5.70 -14.02 9.66
CA SER A 194 -6.65 -13.71 10.75
C SER A 194 -6.94 -14.90 11.67
N GLN A 195 -6.65 -16.13 11.23
CA GLN A 195 -6.72 -17.32 12.10
C GLN A 195 -5.56 -17.39 13.12
N HIS A 196 -4.57 -16.49 13.06
CA HIS A 196 -3.41 -16.47 13.95
C HIS A 196 -3.24 -15.18 14.78
N HIS A 197 -4.22 -14.28 14.79
CA HIS A 197 -4.24 -13.16 15.74
C HIS A 197 -4.83 -13.60 17.10
N CYS A 198 -4.05 -14.37 17.86
CA CYS A 198 -4.25 -14.42 19.31
C CYS A 198 -3.60 -13.18 19.95
N THR A 199 -4.48 -12.35 20.49
CA THR A 199 -4.28 -11.28 21.47
C THR A 199 -3.01 -11.43 22.31
N THR A 200 -2.07 -10.49 22.16
CA THR A 200 -1.15 -10.13 23.25
C THR A 200 -1.60 -8.80 23.83
N THR A 201 -2.74 -8.82 24.52
CA THR A 201 -3.02 -7.82 25.56
C THR A 201 -2.25 -8.25 26.81
N MET A 202 -1.15 -7.56 27.09
CA MET A 202 -0.49 -7.66 28.40
C MET A 202 -1.45 -7.12 29.46
N SER A 203 -2.10 -8.02 30.21
CA SER A 203 -2.80 -7.67 31.43
C SER A 203 -1.77 -7.22 32.47
N LEU A 204 -1.78 -5.93 32.80
CA LEU A 204 -1.14 -5.41 33.99
C LEU A 204 -1.83 -6.01 35.21
N ASN A 205 -1.20 -7.01 35.83
CA ASN A 205 -1.60 -7.49 37.15
C ASN A 205 -1.31 -6.41 38.20
N SER A 206 -2.34 -5.66 38.55
CA SER A 206 -2.38 -4.91 39.81
C SER A 206 -2.45 -5.91 40.96
N ALA A 207 -1.30 -6.21 41.58
CA ALA A 207 -1.24 -6.89 42.85
C ALA A 207 -1.72 -5.93 43.97
N ASN A 208 -3.03 -5.93 44.21
CA ASN A 208 -3.61 -5.38 45.43
C ASN A 208 -4.00 -6.54 46.35
N GLY A 209 -3.37 -6.61 47.51
CA GLY A 209 -3.88 -7.40 48.62
C GLY A 209 -2.81 -7.93 49.55
N ILE A 210 -2.47 -7.19 50.60
CA ILE A 210 -2.28 -7.80 51.92
C ILE A 210 -3.06 -6.96 52.95
N SER A 211 -4.16 -7.59 53.33
CA SER A 211 -4.96 -7.56 54.55
C SER A 211 -4.49 -6.79 55.79
N SER A 212 -5.51 -6.24 56.44
CA SER A 212 -5.59 -5.61 57.76
C SER A 212 -5.33 -6.50 58.97
N SER A 213 -4.94 -5.82 60.06
CA SER A 213 -5.39 -5.95 61.47
C SER A 213 -4.90 -7.12 62.35
N SER A 214 -4.18 -6.78 63.45
CA SER A 214 -4.66 -6.85 64.86
C SER A 214 -3.62 -7.35 65.89
N SER A 215 -3.54 -6.61 67.00
CA SER A 215 -3.26 -7.04 68.39
C SER A 215 -1.85 -7.50 68.80
N MET A 216 -1.17 -6.68 69.62
CA MET A 216 -1.02 -6.83 71.10
C MET A 216 -0.49 -5.52 71.68
#